data_AF-A0A7S4C5M5-F1
#
_entry.id   AF-A0A7S4C5M5-F1
#
_cell.length_a   1.000
_cell.length_b   1.000
_cell.length_c   1.000
_cell.angle_alpha   90.00
_cell.angle_beta   90.00
_cell.angle_gamma   90.00
#
_symmetry.space_group_name_H-M   'P 1'
#
loop_
_entity.id
_entity.type
_entity.pdbx_description
1 polymer ?
#
loop_
_entity_poly.entity_id
_entity_poly.type
_entity_poly.pdbx_seq_one_letter_code
_entity_poly.pdbx_strand_id
1 'polypeptide(L)'
;EPLVGGETRFPRLNITIPPRHLSALLWPNVLDRNPRASDLRTEHEAMPPTAGVKFAANLWLHQFDFRTPNTHGCDMDKHVASFTRDVRRGGGGGGEHHSDVDDVDVPPDRVEL
;
A
#
# COMPACT_ATOMS: atom_id res chain seq x y z
N GLU A 1 8.15 13.70 13.67
CA GLU A 1 7.09 14.62 13.23
C GLU A 1 7.62 15.41 12.04
N PRO A 2 6.92 15.46 10.90
CA PRO A 2 7.27 16.39 9.84
C PRO A 2 7.03 17.81 10.38
N LEU A 3 8.01 18.68 10.23
CA LEU A 3 7.90 20.07 10.68
C LEU A 3 7.15 20.92 9.65
N VAL A 4 7.27 20.57 8.36
CA VAL A 4 6.59 21.23 7.23
C VAL A 4 6.35 20.20 6.11
N GLY A 5 5.20 20.30 5.44
CA GLY A 5 4.80 19.38 4.36
C GLY A 5 4.27 18.05 4.91
N GLY A 6 4.24 17.03 4.06
CA GLY A 6 3.79 15.70 4.48
C GLY A 6 2.27 15.56 4.57
N GLU A 7 1.50 16.42 3.92
CA GLU A 7 0.04 16.37 3.91
C GLU A 7 -0.50 15.13 3.21
N THR A 8 -1.70 14.70 3.58
CA THR A 8 -2.49 13.76 2.77
C THR A 8 -3.45 14.59 1.92
N ARG A 9 -3.32 14.50 0.59
CA ARG A 9 -4.11 15.30 -0.37
C ARG A 9 -5.13 14.42 -1.10
N PHE A 10 -6.36 14.92 -1.20
CA PHE A 10 -7.45 14.37 -1.99
C PHE A 10 -7.75 15.32 -3.15
N PRO A 11 -7.07 15.18 -4.31
CA PRO A 11 -7.14 16.17 -5.39
C PRO A 11 -8.56 16.39 -5.92
N ARG A 12 -9.35 15.32 -6.05
CA ARG A 12 -10.73 15.42 -6.59
C ARG A 12 -11.72 16.07 -5.64
N LEU A 13 -11.42 16.07 -4.33
CA LEU A 13 -12.22 16.76 -3.31
C LEU A 13 -11.69 18.17 -3.03
N ASN A 14 -10.51 18.51 -3.54
CA ASN A 14 -9.79 19.73 -3.18
C ASN A 14 -9.61 19.86 -1.65
N ILE A 15 -9.25 18.75 -1.00
CA ILE A 15 -9.01 18.67 0.45
C ILE A 15 -7.55 18.28 0.67
N THR A 16 -6.90 19.00 1.58
CA THR A 16 -5.52 18.71 2.01
C THR A 16 -5.49 18.69 3.52
N ILE A 17 -5.04 17.58 4.10
CA ILE A 17 -5.01 17.37 5.55
C ILE A 17 -3.56 17.36 6.03
N PRO A 18 -3.16 18.31 6.89
CA PRO A 18 -1.83 18.31 7.47
C PRO A 18 -1.65 17.16 8.47
N PRO A 19 -0.44 16.58 8.57
CA PRO A 19 -0.15 15.58 9.58
C PRO A 19 -0.26 16.20 10.98
N ARG A 20 -0.81 15.42 11.92
CA ARG A 20 -0.91 15.79 13.34
C ARG A 20 -0.51 14.59 14.19
N HIS A 21 0.37 14.81 15.17
CA HIS A 21 0.80 13.76 16.09
C HIS A 21 -0.38 13.00 16.68
N LEU A 22 -0.28 11.67 16.69
CA LEU A 22 -1.27 10.75 17.30
C LEU A 22 -2.70 10.93 16.78
N SER A 23 -2.87 11.53 15.60
CA SER A 23 -4.18 11.70 14.97
C SER A 23 -4.37 10.67 13.86
N ALA A 24 -5.61 10.25 13.65
CA ALA A 24 -5.99 9.36 12.55
C ALA A 24 -6.87 10.11 11.54
N LEU A 25 -6.72 9.75 10.27
CA LEU A 25 -7.61 10.15 9.20
C LEU A 25 -8.29 8.90 8.66
N LEU A 26 -9.62 8.88 8.68
CA LEU A 26 -10.44 7.74 8.26
C LEU A 26 -11.42 8.17 7.18
N TRP A 27 -11.52 7.37 6.11
CA TRP A 27 -12.48 7.57 5.04
C TRP A 27 -12.84 6.23 4.38
N PRO A 28 -14.08 6.07 3.88
CA PRO A 28 -14.44 4.92 3.06
C PRO A 28 -13.93 5.10 1.63
N ASN A 29 -13.43 4.02 1.00
CA ASN A 29 -13.06 4.03 -0.43
C ASN A 29 -14.23 3.64 -1.36
N VAL A 30 -15.45 3.57 -0.84
CA VAL A 30 -16.65 3.10 -1.54
C VAL A 30 -17.82 4.06 -1.34
N LEU A 31 -18.79 4.02 -2.25
CA LEU A 31 -19.98 4.87 -2.17
C LEU A 31 -20.92 4.39 -1.07
N ASP A 32 -21.47 5.32 -0.31
CA ASP A 32 -22.50 5.04 0.72
C ASP A 32 -23.71 4.30 0.15
N ARG A 33 -24.27 4.80 -0.97
CA ARG A 33 -25.42 4.18 -1.65
C ARG A 33 -25.14 2.82 -2.28
N ASN A 34 -23.87 2.48 -2.52
CA ASN A 34 -23.46 1.23 -3.14
C ASN A 34 -22.05 0.86 -2.68
N PRO A 35 -21.92 0.13 -1.56
CA PRO A 35 -20.63 -0.26 -1.00
C PRO A 35 -19.77 -1.14 -1.92
N ARG A 36 -20.32 -1.68 -3.01
CA ARG A 36 -19.55 -2.43 -4.02
C ARG A 36 -18.93 -1.56 -5.10
N ALA A 37 -19.23 -0.26 -5.12
CA ALA A 37 -18.68 0.67 -6.09
C ALA A 37 -17.64 1.57 -5.42
N SER A 38 -16.46 1.68 -6.03
CA SER A 38 -15.39 2.57 -5.58
C SER A 38 -15.81 4.03 -5.63
N ASP A 39 -15.46 4.80 -4.61
CA ASP A 39 -15.60 6.26 -4.63
C ASP A 39 -14.31 6.90 -5.14
N LEU A 40 -14.26 7.20 -6.43
CA LEU A 40 -13.05 7.77 -7.05
C LEU A 40 -12.66 9.13 -6.46
N ARG A 41 -13.56 9.83 -5.76
CA ARG A 41 -13.24 11.10 -5.10
C ARG A 41 -12.21 10.93 -3.98
N THR A 42 -12.09 9.74 -3.41
CA THR A 42 -11.16 9.43 -2.33
C THR A 42 -9.78 8.98 -2.81
N GLU A 43 -9.49 9.10 -4.11
CA GLU A 43 -8.12 9.08 -4.63
C GLU A 43 -7.27 10.08 -3.83
N HIS A 44 -6.14 9.60 -3.30
CA HIS A 44 -5.31 10.36 -2.38
C HIS A 44 -3.83 10.05 -2.55
N GLU A 45 -3.01 10.99 -2.12
CA GLU A 45 -1.56 10.88 -2.17
C GLU A 45 -0.93 11.47 -0.90
N ALA A 46 0.26 10.96 -0.56
CA ALA A 46 1.12 11.57 0.44
C ALA A 46 2.00 12.62 -0.24
N MET A 47 1.83 13.89 0.15
CA MET A 47 2.74 14.94 -0.26
C MET A 47 4.11 14.75 0.40
N PRO A 48 5.22 15.09 -0.26
CA PRO A 48 6.55 14.96 0.32
C PRO A 48 6.71 15.91 1.52
N PRO A 49 7.31 15.46 2.65
CA PRO A 49 7.77 16.36 3.69
C PRO A 49 8.87 17.28 3.14
N THR A 50 8.77 18.58 3.41
CA THR A 50 9.80 19.56 3.02
C THR A 50 10.76 19.85 4.17
N ALA A 51 10.38 19.51 5.41
CA ALA A 51 11.25 19.55 6.57
C ALA A 51 10.87 18.47 7.60
N GLY A 52 11.86 17.79 8.16
CA GLY A 52 11.68 16.71 9.12
C GLY A 52 11.28 15.37 8.48
N VAL A 53 10.89 14.40 9.32
CA VAL A 53 10.51 13.05 8.90
C VAL A 53 9.09 12.74 9.34
N LYS A 54 8.28 12.23 8.40
CA LYS A 54 6.91 11.76 8.64
C LYS A 54 6.91 10.24 8.79
N PHE A 55 6.44 9.78 9.96
CA PHE A 55 6.04 8.39 10.17
C PHE A 55 4.52 8.31 10.09
N ALA A 56 4.02 7.31 9.38
CA ALA A 56 2.59 7.05 9.25
C ALA A 56 2.36 5.53 9.16
N ALA A 57 1.19 5.10 9.62
CA ALA A 57 0.73 3.73 9.48
C ALA A 57 -0.63 3.75 8.78
N ASN A 58 -0.81 2.84 7.83
CA ASN A 58 -2.07 2.67 7.12
C ASN A 58 -2.73 1.37 7.57
N LEU A 59 -4.03 1.43 7.85
CA LEU A 59 -4.86 0.26 8.09
C LEU A 59 -5.93 0.17 7.01
N TRP A 60 -5.97 -0.94 6.30
CA TRP A 60 -7.02 -1.22 5.32
C TRP A 60 -8.10 -2.12 5.93
N LEU A 61 -9.33 -1.61 5.95
CA LEU A 61 -10.51 -2.35 6.38
C LEU A 61 -11.25 -2.87 5.13
N HIS A 62 -11.34 -4.18 5.00
CA HIS A 62 -12.00 -4.85 3.88
C HIS A 62 -13.41 -5.29 4.28
N GLN A 63 -14.37 -5.17 3.37
CA GLN A 63 -15.77 -5.58 3.60
C GLN A 63 -15.94 -7.10 3.76
N PHE A 64 -15.03 -7.87 3.16
CA PHE A 64 -15.02 -9.33 3.17
C PHE A 64 -13.62 -9.83 3.47
N ASP A 65 -13.48 -11.14 3.64
CA ASP A 65 -12.20 -11.80 3.81
C ASP A 65 -11.28 -11.54 2.60
N PHE A 66 -10.28 -10.70 2.84
CA PHE A 66 -9.22 -10.39 1.89
C PHE A 66 -8.02 -11.32 2.05
N ARG A 67 -7.85 -11.97 3.22
CA ARG A 67 -6.64 -12.74 3.53
C ARG A 67 -6.62 -14.04 2.75
N THR A 68 -7.69 -14.83 2.79
CA THR A 68 -7.77 -16.11 2.07
C THR A 68 -7.46 -15.98 0.56
N PRO A 69 -8.10 -15.07 -0.21
CA PRO A 69 -7.74 -14.92 -1.62
C PRO A 69 -6.31 -14.42 -1.83
N ASN A 70 -5.80 -13.53 -0.97
CA ASN A 70 -4.44 -13.02 -1.06
C ASN A 70 -3.38 -14.12 -0.81
N THR A 71 -3.58 -14.97 0.20
CA THR A 71 -2.67 -16.09 0.50
C THR A 71 -2.67 -17.16 -0.61
N HIS A 72 -3.77 -17.28 -1.36
CA HIS A 72 -3.85 -18.17 -2.52
C HIS A 72 -3.24 -17.58 -3.81
N GLY A 73 -2.55 -16.44 -3.73
CA GLY A 73 -1.75 -15.90 -4.83
C GLY A 73 -2.54 -15.08 -5.83
N CYS A 74 -3.70 -14.53 -5.45
CA CYS A 74 -4.30 -13.37 -6.12
C CYS A 74 -3.54 -12.08 -5.77
N ASP A 75 -2.21 -12.14 -5.88
CA ASP A 75 -1.33 -10.99 -5.76
C ASP A 75 -1.09 -10.44 -7.17
N MET A 76 -0.92 -9.12 -7.29
CA MET A 76 -0.78 -8.45 -8.59
C MET A 76 0.51 -8.87 -9.35
N ASP A 77 1.36 -9.69 -8.72
CA ASP A 77 2.68 -10.10 -9.21
C ASP A 77 2.71 -11.36 -10.10
N LYS A 78 1.60 -12.08 -10.31
CA LYS A 78 1.68 -13.41 -10.96
C LYS A 78 1.56 -13.45 -12.49
N HIS A 79 1.65 -12.32 -13.19
CA HIS A 79 1.56 -12.33 -14.67
C HIS A 79 2.64 -11.58 -15.47
N VAL A 80 3.79 -11.21 -14.88
CA VAL A 80 4.92 -10.65 -15.67
C VAL A 80 5.97 -11.70 -16.06
N ALA A 81 5.90 -12.93 -15.52
CA ALA A 81 6.95 -13.93 -15.71
C ALA A 81 6.70 -15.01 -16.80
N SER A 82 5.64 -14.91 -17.62
CA SER A 82 5.38 -15.94 -18.65
C SER A 82 5.48 -15.49 -20.11
N PHE A 83 5.85 -14.22 -20.40
CA PHE A 83 5.99 -13.75 -21.79
C PHE A 83 7.45 -13.62 -22.28
N THR A 84 8.45 -13.80 -21.42
CA THR A 84 9.88 -13.62 -21.79
C THR A 84 10.69 -14.90 -21.88
N ARG A 85 10.08 -16.08 -21.70
CA ARG A 85 10.80 -17.36 -21.72
C ARG A 85 11.04 -17.99 -23.10
N ASP A 86 10.66 -17.32 -24.20
CA ASP A 86 10.86 -17.85 -25.56
C ASP A 86 11.86 -17.07 -26.43
N VAL A 87 12.61 -16.11 -25.87
CA VAL A 87 13.63 -15.33 -26.62
C VAL A 87 15.08 -15.57 -26.17
N ARG A 88 15.32 -16.28 -25.06
CA ARG A 88 16.69 -16.48 -24.55
C ARG A 88 17.25 -17.89 -24.73
N ARG A 89 17.08 -18.46 -25.92
CA ARG A 89 18.00 -19.49 -26.40
C ARG A 89 19.27 -18.81 -26.93
N GLY A 90 20.09 -18.27 -26.02
CA GLY A 90 21.42 -17.75 -26.35
C GLY A 90 21.99 -16.77 -25.33
N GLY A 91 23.08 -17.17 -24.68
CA GLY A 91 24.03 -16.26 -24.03
C GLY A 91 24.01 -16.28 -22.50
N GLY A 92 25.11 -16.74 -21.90
CA GLY A 92 25.31 -16.85 -20.46
C GLY A 92 25.83 -15.57 -19.79
N GLY A 93 26.05 -15.65 -18.47
CA GLY A 93 26.88 -14.71 -17.70
C GLY A 93 26.18 -14.10 -16.47
N GLY A 94 26.56 -14.59 -15.29
CA GLY A 94 26.90 -13.84 -14.06
C GLY A 94 25.92 -12.88 -13.39
N GLY A 95 25.86 -12.94 -12.05
CA GLY A 95 25.61 -11.75 -11.22
C GLY A 95 24.56 -11.88 -10.12
N GLU A 96 25.05 -12.16 -8.90
CA GLU A 96 24.67 -11.53 -7.61
C GLU A 96 23.21 -11.66 -7.09
N HIS A 97 23.07 -12.48 -6.05
CA HIS A 97 21.88 -12.61 -5.21
C HIS A 97 21.97 -11.55 -4.09
N HIS A 98 21.20 -10.46 -4.18
CA HIS A 98 20.92 -9.60 -3.03
C HIS A 98 19.72 -10.19 -2.30
N SER A 99 19.95 -10.77 -1.13
CA SER A 99 18.88 -11.20 -0.23
C SER A 99 18.44 -9.97 0.57
N ASP A 100 17.29 -9.40 0.21
CA ASP A 100 16.58 -8.50 1.11
C ASP A 100 16.02 -9.35 2.25
N VAL A 101 16.59 -9.13 3.44
CA VAL A 101 16.24 -9.75 4.70
C VAL A 101 15.14 -8.89 5.34
N ASP A 102 14.03 -9.54 5.70
CA ASP A 102 13.11 -9.26 6.82
C ASP A 102 11.62 -9.40 6.43
N ASP A 103 11.19 -10.61 6.05
CA ASP A 103 9.83 -11.07 6.37
C ASP A 103 9.88 -11.58 7.82
N VAL A 104 9.54 -10.70 8.76
CA VAL A 104 9.32 -11.10 10.14
C VAL A 104 7.93 -11.75 10.20
N ASP A 105 7.92 -13.08 10.22
CA ASP A 105 6.72 -13.89 10.39
C ASP A 105 6.13 -13.59 11.79
N VAL A 106 5.08 -12.76 11.84
CA VAL A 106 4.36 -12.47 13.09
C VAL A 106 3.28 -13.54 13.25
N PRO A 107 3.39 -14.44 14.25
CA PRO A 107 2.39 -15.47 14.47
C PRO A 107 1.03 -14.84 14.87
N PRO A 108 -0.08 -15.52 14.53
CA PRO A 108 -1.42 -14.93 14.54
C PRO A 108 -2.03 -14.65 15.92
N ASP A 109 -1.28 -14.75 17.02
CA ASP A 109 -1.84 -14.85 18.37
C ASP A 109 -1.36 -13.80 19.38
N ARG A 110 -0.88 -12.62 18.94
CA ARG A 110 -0.64 -11.50 19.86
C ARG A 110 -1.61 -10.34 19.67
N VAL A 111 -2.77 -10.45 20.32
CA VAL A 111 -3.58 -9.29 20.71
C VAL A 111 -2.92 -8.67 21.94
N GLU A 112 -2.34 -7.49 21.81
CA GLU A 112 -2.08 -6.61 22.96
C GLU A 112 -2.87 -5.31 22.79
N LEU A 113 -3.46 -4.89 23.91
CA LEU A 113 -4.40 -3.77 24.10
C LEU A 113 -3.74 -2.41 23.90
#